data_AF-A0A3N2KBT4-F1
#
_entry.id   AF-A0A3N2KBT4-F1
#
_cell.length_a   1.000
_cell.length_b   1.000
_cell.length_c   1.000
_cell.angle_alpha   90.00
_cell.angle_beta   90.00
_cell.angle_gamma   90.00
#
_symmetry.space_group_name_H-M   'P 1'
#
loop_
_entity.id
_entity.type
_entity.pdbx_description
1 polymer ?
#
loop_
_entity_poly.entity_id
_entity_poly.type
_entity_poly.pdbx_seq_one_letter_code
_entity_poly.pdbx_strand_id
1 'polypeptide(L)' 'MSSTASWNFRTQREAFERAREIAINNGQEVAIHGVNGRIRAKHSYGNDPCPQKG' A
#
# COMPACT_ATOMS: atom_id res chain seq x y z
N MET A 1 -17.24 -2.20 -11.85
CA MET A 1 -17.15 -0.87 -11.19
C MET A 1 -15.87 -0.87 -10.36
N SER A 2 -14.87 -0.07 -10.74
CA SER A 2 -13.60 0.02 -10.01
C SER A 2 -13.79 0.95 -8.81
N SER A 3 -13.93 0.39 -7.61
CA SER A 3 -14.06 1.19 -6.37
C SER A 3 -12.70 1.74 -5.96
N THR A 4 -12.25 2.81 -6.61
CA THR A 4 -11.06 3.55 -6.17
C THR A 4 -11.45 4.45 -5.00
N ALA A 5 -10.93 4.19 -3.81
CA ALA A 5 -11.12 5.06 -2.67
C ALA A 5 -9.96 6.07 -2.56
N SER A 6 -10.30 7.35 -2.39
CA SER A 6 -9.33 8.46 -2.26
C SER A 6 -9.52 9.15 -0.92
N TRP A 7 -8.45 9.29 -0.14
CA TRP A 7 -8.46 9.92 1.19
C TRP A 7 -7.41 11.03 1.26
N ASN A 8 -7.72 12.11 1.98
CA ASN A 8 -6.81 13.22 2.25
C ASN A 8 -6.36 13.20 3.71
N PHE A 9 -5.05 13.33 3.95
CA PHE A 9 -4.45 13.35 5.28
C PHE A 9 -3.57 14.59 5.44
N ARG A 10 -3.36 15.02 6.69
CA ARG A 10 -2.48 16.17 6.97
C ARG A 10 -1.01 15.78 6.87
N THR A 11 -0.71 14.51 7.15
CA THR A 11 0.66 14.00 7.13
C THR A 11 0.76 12.72 6.30
N GLN A 12 1.95 12.49 5.73
CA GLN A 12 2.25 11.25 5.03
C GLN A 12 2.20 10.04 5.96
N ARG A 13 2.49 10.21 7.26
CA ARG A 13 2.41 9.15 8.27
C ARG A 13 0.99 8.61 8.40
N GLU A 14 0.01 9.49 8.57
CA GLU A 14 -1.42 9.12 8.65
C GLU A 14 -1.88 8.42 7.36
N ALA A 15 -1.47 8.96 6.20
CA ALA A 15 -1.78 8.34 4.91
C ALA A 15 -1.21 6.92 4.80
N PHE A 16 0.02 6.71 5.28
CA PHE A 16 0.66 5.42 5.27
C PHE A 16 0.00 4.44 6.25
N GLU A 17 -0.31 4.86 7.47
CA GLU A 17 -0.98 4.01 8.47
C GLU A 17 -2.32 3.53 7.95
N ARG A 18 -3.14 4.42 7.36
CA ARG A 18 -4.42 4.04 6.79
C ARG A 18 -4.28 3.12 5.57
N ALA A 19 -3.35 3.41 4.66
CA ALA A 19 -3.09 2.56 3.51
C ALA A 19 -2.59 1.17 3.92
N ARG A 20 -1.75 1.10 4.97
CA ARG A 20 -1.24 -0.15 5.54
C ARG A 20 -2.36 -1.01 6.12
N GLU A 21 -3.28 -0.43 6.91
CA GLU A 21 -4.42 -1.17 7.46
C GLU A 21 -5.28 -1.80 6.36
N ILE A 22 -5.61 -1.02 5.32
CA ILE A 22 -6.41 -1.48 4.19
C ILE A 22 -5.67 -2.60 3.44
N ALA A 23 -4.37 -2.40 3.19
CA ALA A 23 -3.58 -3.37 2.48
C ALA A 23 -3.41 -4.68 3.26
N ILE A 24 -3.27 -4.64 4.59
CA ILE A 24 -3.23 -5.85 5.42
C ILE A 24 -4.59 -6.56 5.37
N ASN A 25 -5.69 -5.83 5.57
CA ASN A 25 -7.03 -6.42 5.60
C ASN A 25 -7.43 -7.05 4.26
N ASN A 26 -6.99 -6.46 3.14
CA ASN A 26 -7.32 -6.92 1.80
C ASN A 26 -6.22 -7.77 1.15
N GLY A 27 -5.08 -8.00 1.82
CA GLY A 27 -3.92 -8.67 1.23
C GLY A 27 -3.38 -7.95 -0.01
N GLN A 28 -3.33 -6.62 0.01
CA GLN A 28 -2.88 -5.78 -1.10
C GLN A 28 -1.50 -5.16 -0.82
N GLU A 29 -1.03 -4.35 -1.76
CA GLU A 29 0.23 -3.63 -1.67
C GLU A 29 0.00 -2.13 -1.48
N VAL A 30 0.88 -1.48 -0.73
CA VAL A 30 0.95 -0.02 -0.58
C VAL A 30 2.14 0.51 -1.38
N ALA A 31 1.90 1.49 -2.25
CA ALA A 31 2.95 2.20 -2.97
C ALA A 31 2.95 3.69 -2.59
N ILE A 32 4.07 4.18 -2.06
CA ILE A 32 4.27 5.58 -1.70
C ILE A 32 4.99 6.27 -2.85
N HIS A 33 4.33 7.25 -3.47
CA HIS A 33 4.92 8.10 -4.49
C HIS A 33 5.54 9.35 -3.85
N GLY A 34 6.75 9.69 -4.27
CA GLY A 34 7.37 10.97 -3.95
C GLY A 34 6.86 12.08 -4.86
N VAL A 35 7.22 13.32 -4.53
CA VAL A 35 6.89 14.53 -5.32
C VAL A 35 7.42 14.50 -6.75
N ASN A 36 8.44 13.67 -7.01
CA ASN A 36 9.04 13.45 -8.33
C ASN A 36 8.30 12.36 -9.14
N GLY A 37 7.14 11.89 -8.68
CA GLY A 37 6.37 10.82 -9.33
C GLY A 37 7.00 9.43 -9.24
N ARG A 38 8.16 9.30 -8.58
CA ARG A 38 8.82 8.00 -8.38
C ARG A 38 8.26 7.32 -7.15
N ILE A 39 8.15 6.00 -7.19
CA ILE A 39 7.86 5.20 -6.00
C ILE A 39 9.05 5.32 -5.06
N ARG A 40 8.83 5.93 -3.90
CA ARG A 40 9.83 6.05 -2.84
C ARG A 40 9.91 4.77 -2.01
N ALA A 41 8.77 4.12 -1.81
CA ALA A 41 8.68 2.88 -1.05
C ALA A 41 7.47 2.07 -1.51
N LYS A 42 7.64 0.74 -1.53
CA LYS A 42 6.56 -0.22 -1.78
C LYS A 42 6.54 -1.21 -0.63
N HIS A 43 5.36 -1.47 -0.09
CA HIS A 43 5.12 -2.44 0.96
C HIS A 43 4.06 -3.43 0.48
N SER A 44 4.46 -4.68 0.29
CA SER A 44 3.52 -5.75 -0.05
C SER A 44 3.04 -6.40 1.23
N TYR A 45 1.72 -6.45 1.42
CA TYR A 45 1.08 -7.19 2.51
C TYR A 45 0.23 -8.34 1.97
N GLY A 46 0.45 -8.69 0.70
CA GLY A 46 -0.17 -9.86 0.09
C GLY A 46 0.21 -11.11 0.87
N ASN A 47 -0.81 -11.90 1.20
CA ASN A 47 -0.65 -13.28 1.64
C ASN A 47 -0.16 -14.10 0.44
N ASP A 48 1.07 -13.85 -0.01
CA ASP A 48 1.71 -14.63 -1.06
C ASP A 48 2.03 -16.01 -0.43
N PRO A 49 1.30 -17.08 -0.79
CA PRO A 49 1.48 -18.39 -0.19
C PRO A 49 2.64 -19.14 -0.85
N CYS A 50 3.71 -18.45 -1.26
CA CYS A 50 4.83 -19.10 -1.93
C CYS A 50 6.05 -19.27 -1.00
N PRO A 51 6.03 -20.25 -0.06
CA PRO A 51 7.24 -20.90 0.33
C PRO A 51 7.43 -22.10 -0.61
N GLN A 52 8.36 -22.01 -1.56
CA GLN A 52 9.41 -23.02 -1.77
C GLN A 52 10.32 -22.64 -2.93
N LYS A 53 11.58 -22.50 -2.56
CA LYS A 53 12.75 -22.56 -3.43
C LYS A 53 12.69 -23.89 -4.21
N GLY A 54 12.75 -23.82 -5.53
CA GLY A 54 13.20 -24.94 -6.35
C GLY A 54 14.71 -25.12 -6.21
#